data_AF-A0A3D3JIZ9-F1
#
_entry.id   AF-A0A3D3JIZ9-F1
#
_cell.length_a   1.000
_cell.length_b   1.000
_cell.length_c   1.000
_cell.angle_alpha   90.00
_cell.angle_beta   90.00
_cell.angle_gamma   90.00
#
_symmetry.space_group_name_H-M   'P 1'
#
loop_
_entity.id
_entity.type
_entity.pdbx_description
1 polymer ?
#
loop_
_entity_poly.entity_id
_entity_poly.type
_entity_poly.pdbx_seq_one_letter_code
_entity_poly.pdbx_strand_id
1 'polypeptide(L)' 'VIFGSGIGGMWTYHHQQQNLYERGGKPDRISPFFVPMLISDIAAGHIAIRWGLKGPNYGTVSACATSSHAIADGLMIMQ' A
#
# COMPACT_ATOMS: atom_id res chain seq x y z
N VAL A 1 -6.37 -12.07 2.27
CA VAL A 1 -6.74 -10.69 1.92
C VAL A 1 -6.04 -10.33 0.63
N ILE A 2 -6.80 -10.11 -0.43
CA ILE A 2 -6.28 -9.58 -1.68
C ILE A 2 -6.90 -8.20 -1.84
N PHE A 3 -6.05 -7.20 -1.95
CA PHE A 3 -6.46 -5.80 -2.07
C PHE A 3 -5.87 -5.20 -3.34
N GLY A 4 -6.54 -4.24 -3.94
CA GLY A 4 -6.08 -3.60 -5.17
C GLY A 4 -5.96 -2.08 -5.02
N SER A 5 -4.81 -1.53 -5.38
CA SER A 5 -4.61 -0.07 -5.54
C SER A 5 -3.63 0.21 -6.67
N GLY A 6 -3.97 1.14 -7.56
CA GLY A 6 -3.12 1.46 -8.72
C GLY A 6 -1.81 2.17 -8.36
N ILE A 7 -1.79 3.01 -7.32
CA ILE A 7 -0.62 3.85 -6.98
C ILE A 7 -0.23 3.81 -5.50
N GLY A 8 -1.19 3.60 -4.59
CA GLY A 8 -0.92 3.64 -3.15
C GLY A 8 -0.77 5.06 -2.60
N GLY A 9 0.16 5.25 -1.67
CA GLY A 9 0.28 6.48 -0.86
C GLY A 9 1.00 7.64 -1.56
N MET A 10 0.57 8.03 -2.76
CA MET A 10 1.19 9.16 -3.50
C MET A 10 1.11 10.49 -2.73
N TRP A 11 0.05 10.68 -1.94
CA TRP A 11 -0.08 11.86 -1.09
C TRP A 11 0.98 11.89 0.01
N THR A 12 1.24 10.74 0.66
CA THR A 12 2.31 10.57 1.64
C THR A 12 3.67 10.89 1.04
N TYR A 13 3.94 10.36 -0.16
CA TYR A 13 5.17 10.66 -0.89
C TYR A 13 5.34 12.16 -1.11
N HIS A 14 4.31 12.83 -1.64
CA HIS A 14 4.37 14.25 -1.90
C HIS A 14 4.63 15.07 -0.63
N HIS A 15 3.97 14.74 0.48
CA HIS A 15 4.16 15.44 1.76
C HIS A 15 5.55 15.24 2.34
N GLN A 16 6.08 14.01 2.32
CA GLN A 16 7.42 13.74 2.85
C GLN A 16 8.50 14.40 1.98
N GLN A 17 8.31 14.39 0.66
CA GLN A 17 9.20 15.07 -0.28
C GLN A 17 9.20 16.59 -0.06
N GLN A 18 8.03 17.21 0.10
CA GLN A 18 7.92 18.65 0.36
C GLN A 18 8.61 19.02 1.69
N ASN A 19 8.35 18.25 2.75
CA ASN A 19 9.01 18.44 4.05
C ASN A 19 10.54 18.33 3.96
N LEU A 20 11.04 17.37 3.17
CA LEU A 20 12.48 17.18 2.95
C LEU A 20 13.09 18.39 2.22
N TYR A 21 12.41 18.90 1.19
CA TYR A 21 12.85 20.05 0.42
C TYR A 21 12.89 21.33 1.27
N GLU A 22 11.81 21.63 2.00
CA GLU A 22 11.70 22.83 2.86
C GLU A 22 12.77 22.86 3.98
N ARG A 23 13.31 21.70 4.35
CA ARG A 23 14.32 21.54 5.42
C ARG A 23 15.75 21.43 4.89
N GLY A 24 15.99 21.76 3.62
CA GLY A 24 17.32 21.73 3.01
C GLY A 24 17.87 20.31 2.85
N GLY A 25 17.01 19.32 2.61
CA GLY A 25 17.41 17.95 2.29
C GLY A 25 17.86 17.10 3.48
N LYS A 26 17.67 17.55 4.72
CA LYS A 26 18.00 16.76 5.92
C LYS A 26 16.94 15.67 6.15
N PRO A 27 17.30 14.38 6.14
CA PRO A 27 16.34 13.28 6.26
C PRO A 27 15.94 12.96 7.71
N ASP A 28 16.43 13.71 8.70
CA ASP A 28 16.26 13.48 10.15
C ASP A 28 14.79 13.53 10.62
N ARG A 29 13.88 14.00 9.76
CA ARG A 29 12.45 14.12 10.04
C ARG A 29 11.55 13.36 9.06
N ILE A 30 12.10 12.50 8.20
CA ILE A 30 11.26 11.55 7.46
C ILE A 30 10.61 10.61 8.47
N SER A 31 9.29 10.48 8.39
CA SER A 31 8.56 9.62 9.33
C SER A 31 9.04 8.17 9.23
N PRO A 32 9.26 7.46 10.34
CA PRO A 32 9.49 6.01 10.32
C PRO A 32 8.33 5.23 9.67
N PHE A 33 7.14 5.83 9.64
CA PHE A 33 5.96 5.28 8.98
C PHE A 33 5.85 5.67 7.51
N PHE A 34 6.84 6.37 6.94
CA PHE A 34 6.80 6.80 5.55
C PHE A 34 6.57 5.62 4.60
N VAL A 35 7.38 4.56 4.72
CA VAL A 35 7.24 3.37 3.87
C VAL A 35 5.87 2.71 4.11
N PRO A 36 5.48 2.34 5.36
CA PRO A 36 4.14 1.79 5.61
C PRO A 36 2.96 2.64 5.15
N MET A 37 3.09 3.96 5.05
CA MET A 37 2.03 4.84 4.53
C MET A 37 2.11 5.05 3.00
N LEU A 38 3.16 4.55 2.34
CA LEU A 38 3.41 4.68 0.92
C LEU A 38 3.08 3.41 0.14
N ILE A 39 3.61 2.26 0.57
CA ILE A 39 3.48 0.98 -0.16
C ILE A 39 2.01 0.57 -0.27
N SER A 40 1.58 0.16 -1.47
CA SER A 40 0.18 -0.10 -1.78
C SER A 40 -0.39 -1.38 -1.16
N ASP A 41 0.45 -2.39 -0.97
CA ASP A 41 0.08 -3.72 -0.47
C ASP A 41 -0.18 -3.74 1.04
N ILE A 42 0.37 -2.79 1.80
CA ILE A 42 0.17 -2.69 3.25
C ILE A 42 -1.30 -2.52 3.65
N ALA A 43 -2.15 -2.04 2.73
CA ALA A 43 -3.59 -2.00 2.93
C ALA A 43 -4.17 -3.40 3.16
N ALA A 44 -3.69 -4.43 2.43
CA ALA A 44 -4.04 -5.82 2.66
C ALA A 44 -3.55 -6.29 4.04
N GLY A 45 -2.32 -5.91 4.42
CA GLY A 45 -1.75 -6.12 5.74
C GLY A 45 -2.61 -5.55 6.87
N HIS A 46 -2.99 -4.27 6.78
CA HIS A 46 -3.83 -3.59 7.76
C HIS A 46 -5.21 -4.23 7.91
N ILE A 47 -5.84 -4.63 6.81
CA ILE A 47 -7.11 -5.37 6.83
C ILE A 47 -6.91 -6.71 7.54
N ALA A 48 -5.86 -7.46 7.20
CA ALA A 48 -5.59 -8.76 7.81
C ALA A 48 -5.33 -8.65 9.33
N ILE A 49 -4.55 -7.66 9.77
CA ILE A 49 -4.30 -7.39 11.19
C ILE A 49 -5.60 -7.05 11.92
N ARG A 50 -6.41 -6.15 11.34
CA ARG A 50 -7.66 -5.68 11.97
C ARG A 50 -8.67 -6.82 12.19
N TRP A 51 -8.70 -7.80 11.29
CA TRP A 51 -9.68 -8.89 11.30
C TRP A 51 -9.08 -10.25 11.68
N GLY A 52 -7.80 -10.32 12.04
CA GLY A 52 -7.13 -11.58 12.42
C GLY A 52 -7.02 -12.60 11.30
N LEU A 53 -6.98 -12.16 10.03
CA LEU A 53 -6.97 -13.05 8.85
C LEU A 53 -5.55 -13.55 8.58
N LYS A 54 -5.37 -14.87 8.49
CA LYS A 54 -4.04 -15.52 8.36
C LYS A 54 -3.82 -16.27 7.03
N GLY A 55 -4.76 -16.17 6.10
CA GLY A 55 -4.62 -16.73 4.74
C GLY A 55 -3.71 -15.89 3.84
N PRO A 56 -3.65 -16.19 2.53
CA PRO A 56 -2.85 -15.43 1.55
C PRO A 56 -3.10 -13.91 1.66
N ASN A 57 -2.03 -13.11 1.69
CA ASN A 57 -2.10 -11.68 1.96
C ASN A 57 -1.15 -10.88 1.04
N TYR A 58 -1.71 -10.12 0.10
CA TYR A 58 -0.94 -9.29 -0.82
C TYR A 58 -1.82 -8.23 -1.51
N GLY A 59 -1.17 -7.26 -2.15
CA GLY A 59 -1.82 -6.25 -3.00
C GLY A 59 -1.56 -6.51 -4.50
N THR A 60 -2.59 -6.42 -5.34
CA THR A 60 -2.44 -6.42 -6.80
C THR A 60 -2.24 -4.99 -7.32
N VAL A 61 -1.46 -4.85 -8.40
CA VAL A 61 -1.22 -3.56 -9.08
C VAL A 61 -1.12 -3.79 -10.59
N SER A 62 -2.14 -3.36 -11.33
CA SER A 62 -2.20 -3.43 -12.80
C SER A 62 -2.92 -2.20 -13.39
N ALA A 63 -2.63 -1.03 -12.83
CA ALA A 63 -3.28 0.24 -13.18
C ALA A 63 -4.82 0.14 -13.11
N CYS A 64 -5.53 0.44 -14.19
CA CYS A 64 -7.00 0.40 -14.22
C CYS A 64 -7.59 -1.00 -14.05
N ALA A 65 -6.82 -2.06 -14.33
CA ALA A 65 -7.28 -3.44 -14.19
C ALA A 65 -7.07 -4.02 -12.77
N THR A 66 -6.56 -3.22 -11.84
CA THR A 66 -6.12 -3.67 -10.51
C THR A 66 -7.24 -4.35 -9.73
N SER A 67 -8.43 -3.75 -9.71
CA SER A 67 -9.60 -4.32 -9.03
C SER A 67 -10.03 -5.65 -9.65
N SER A 68 -10.04 -5.75 -10.98
CA SER A 68 -10.38 -6.98 -11.69
C SER A 68 -9.39 -8.11 -11.38
N HIS A 69 -8.09 -7.83 -11.37
CA HIS A 69 -7.09 -8.82 -10.96
C HIS A 69 -7.23 -9.24 -9.50
N ALA A 70 -7.49 -8.30 -8.58
CA ALA A 70 -7.70 -8.65 -7.16
C ALA A 70 -8.85 -9.65 -6.97
N ILE A 71 -9.95 -9.47 -7.70
CA ILE A 71 -11.12 -10.36 -7.65
C ILE A 71 -10.80 -11.70 -8.31
N ALA A 72 -10.17 -11.69 -9.50
CA ALA A 72 -9.82 -12.91 -10.23
C ALA A 72 -8.87 -13.80 -9.41
N ASP A 73 -7.82 -13.22 -8.85
CA ASP A 73 -6.89 -13.92 -7.96
C ASP A 73 -7.62 -14.49 -6.72
N GLY A 74 -8.55 -13.73 -6.15
CA GLY A 74 -9.36 -14.17 -5.02
C GLY A 74 -10.18 -15.41 -5.35
N LEU A 75 -10.79 -15.42 -6.53
CA LEU A 75 -11.50 -16.59 -7.04
C LEU A 75 -10.54 -17.77 -7.24
N MET A 76 -9.37 -17.56 -7.84
CA MET A 76 -8.39 -18.62 -8.12
C MET A 76 -7.86 -19.29 -6.85
N ILE A 77 -7.67 -18.54 -5.76
CA ILE A 77 -7.19 -19.08 -4.49
C ILE A 77 -8.26 -19.90 -3.76
N MET A 78 -9.55 -19.64 -4.03
CA MET A 78 -10.66 -20.38 -3.42
C MET A 78 -11.00 -21.69 -4.13
N GLN A 79 -10.55 -21.86 -5.38
CA GLN A 79 -10.75 -23.07 -6.18
C GLN A 79 -9.78 -24.17 -5.79
#